data_AF-A0A7X8HUC2-F1
#
_entry.id   AF-A0A7X8HUC2-F1
#
_cell.length_a   1.000
_cell.length_b   1.000
_cell.length_c   1.000
_cell.angle_alpha   90.00
_cell.angle_beta   90.00
_cell.angle_gamma   90.00
#
_symmetry.space_group_name_H-M   'P 1'
#
loop_
_entity.id
_entity.type
_entity.pdbx_description
1 polymer ?
#
loop_
_entity_poly.entity_id
_entity_poly.type
_entity_poly.pdbx_seq_one_letter_code
_entity_poly.pdbx_strand_id
1 'polypeptide(L)' 'MEELLKKDEFSHVCTCETCLLDIASYSLNRLPAGYVASHQGEIRTRIREFETQLKVDAISTITEAIKTVSQNPRH' A
#
# COMPACT_ATOMS: atom_id res chain seq x y z
N MET A 1 -4.79 -2.61 -3.30
CA MET A 1 -5.39 -2.30 -1.97
C MET A 1 -6.86 -2.70 -1.93
N GLU A 2 -7.70 -2.22 -2.85
CA GLU A 2 -9.12 -2.58 -2.90
C GLU A 2 -9.37 -4.10 -2.95
N GLU A 3 -8.59 -4.83 -3.75
CA GLU A 3 -8.67 -6.30 -3.80
C GLU A 3 -8.32 -6.97 -2.47
N LEU A 4 -7.41 -6.38 -1.69
CA LEU A 4 -7.06 -6.90 -0.37
C LEU A 4 -8.22 -6.67 0.61
N LEU A 5 -8.81 -5.48 0.61
CA LEU A 5 -9.95 -5.13 1.49
C LEU A 5 -11.21 -5.95 1.20
N LYS A 6 -11.36 -6.50 -0.02
CA LYS A 6 -12.46 -7.41 -0.39
C LYS A 6 -12.33 -8.81 0.20
N LYS A 7 -11.18 -9.18 0.78
CA LYS A 7 -11.01 -10.48 1.44
C LYS A 7 -11.85 -10.52 2.72
N ASP A 8 -12.45 -11.68 3.01
CA ASP A 8 -13.30 -11.88 4.19
C ASP A 8 -12.58 -11.51 5.50
N GLU A 9 -11.26 -11.71 5.58
CA GLU A 9 -10.40 -11.33 6.71
C GLU A 9 -10.52 -9.84 7.08
N PHE A 10 -10.77 -8.95 6.11
CA PHE A 10 -10.81 -7.50 6.32
C PHE A 10 -12.20 -6.88 6.20
N SER A 11 -13.25 -7.72 6.18
CA SER A 11 -14.65 -7.28 6.10
C SER A 11 -15.10 -6.32 7.22
N HIS A 12 -14.41 -6.35 8.36
CA HIS A 12 -14.69 -5.52 9.55
C HIS A 12 -13.91 -4.20 9.58
N VAL A 13 -13.04 -3.94 8.61
CA VAL A 13 -12.17 -2.76 8.59
C VAL A 13 -12.94 -1.52 8.10
N CYS A 14 -12.77 -0.39 8.77
CA CYS A 14 -13.33 0.89 8.31
C CYS A 14 -12.66 1.34 7.00
N THR A 15 -13.47 1.67 6.00
CA THR A 15 -13.04 2.11 4.67
C THR A 15 -13.35 3.59 4.40
N CYS A 16 -13.52 4.38 5.46
CA CYS A 16 -13.65 5.83 5.31
C CYS A 16 -12.37 6.44 4.72
N GLU A 17 -12.48 7.63 4.14
CA GLU A 17 -11.36 8.33 3.51
C GLU A 17 -10.16 8.47 4.44
N THR A 18 -10.37 8.83 5.71
CA THR A 18 -9.32 8.96 6.73
C THR A 18 -8.56 7.65 6.92
N CYS A 19 -9.26 6.52 7.06
CA CYS A 19 -8.62 5.21 7.24
C CYS A 19 -7.87 4.77 5.99
N LEU A 20 -8.42 5.00 4.80
CA LEU A 20 -7.73 4.68 3.54
C LEU A 20 -6.44 5.50 3.38
N LEU A 21 -6.49 6.79 3.71
CA LEU A 21 -5.31 7.67 3.70
C LEU A 21 -4.27 7.26 4.73
N ASP A 22 -4.68 6.85 5.93
CA ASP A 22 -3.75 6.34 6.96
C ASP A 22 -3.09 5.02 6.50
N ILE A 23 -3.85 4.09 5.91
CA ILE A 23 -3.30 2.84 5.36
C ILE A 23 -2.30 3.12 4.23
N ALA A 24 -2.65 4.02 3.31
CA ALA A 24 -1.78 4.43 2.22
C ALA A 24 -0.50 5.10 2.75
N SER A 25 -0.63 6.02 3.70
CA SER A 25 0.49 6.74 4.31
C SER A 25 1.43 5.78 5.05
N TYR A 26 0.87 4.87 5.86
CA TYR A 26 1.64 3.84 6.54
C TYR A 26 2.46 3.00 5.56
N SER A 27 1.83 2.61 4.44
CA SER A 27 2.44 1.76 3.43
C SER A 27 3.53 2.48 2.66
N LEU A 28 3.25 3.68 2.14
CA LEU A 28 4.18 4.47 1.34
C LEU A 28 5.41 4.91 2.14
N ASN A 29 5.26 5.17 3.45
CA ASN A 29 6.38 5.52 4.31
C ASN A 29 7.35 4.35 4.58
N ARG A 30 6.98 3.12 4.23
CA ARG A 30 7.78 1.90 4.47
C ARG A 30 8.25 1.22 3.18
N LEU A 31 7.68 1.59 2.04
CA LEU A 31 8.10 1.11 0.74
C LEU A 31 9.26 1.96 0.19
N PRO A 32 10.14 1.38 -0.63
CA PRO A 32 11.21 2.14 -1.25
C PRO A 32 10.63 3.23 -2.16
N ALA A 33 11.10 4.47 -1.98
CA ALA A 33 10.64 5.59 -2.78
C ALA A 33 11.06 5.44 -4.25
N GLY A 34 10.15 5.81 -5.15
CA GLY A 34 10.31 5.70 -6.61
C GLY A 34 10.34 7.04 -7.33
N TYR A 35 11.13 8.01 -6.86
CA TYR A 35 11.21 9.33 -7.49
C TYR A 35 11.87 9.25 -8.88
N VAL A 36 11.23 9.87 -9.88
CA VAL A 36 11.72 9.92 -11.26
C VAL A 36 11.67 11.35 -11.79
N ALA A 37 12.75 11.80 -12.44
CA ALA A 37 12.88 13.13 -13.02
C ALA A 37 13.03 13.12 -14.55
N SER A 38 13.11 11.93 -15.16
CA SER A 38 13.27 11.76 -16.60
C SER A 38 12.37 10.63 -17.11
N HIS A 39 12.02 10.70 -18.40
CA HIS A 39 11.20 9.67 -19.04
C HIS A 39 11.88 8.28 -19.03
N GLN A 40 13.20 8.22 -19.17
CA GLN A 40 13.93 6.95 -19.04
C GLN A 40 13.87 6.39 -17.61
N GLY A 41 13.93 7.26 -16.60
CA GLY A 41 13.74 6.87 -15.20
C GLY A 41 12.34 6.34 -14.93
N GLU A 42 11.32 7.00 -15.48
CA GLU A 42 9.92 6.55 -15.41
C GLU A 42 9.74 5.14 -15.98
N ILE A 43 10.27 4.89 -17.19
CA ILE A 43 10.19 3.56 -17.83
C ILE A 43 10.85 2.50 -16.96
N ARG A 44 12.05 2.79 -16.41
CA ARG A 44 12.77 1.84 -15.54
C ARG A 44 11.99 1.55 -14.26
N THR A 45 11.43 2.58 -13.63
CA THR A 45 10.60 2.42 -12.43
C THR A 45 9.37 1.58 -12.73
N ARG A 46 8.66 1.82 -13.83
CA ARG A 46 7.52 0.99 -14.24
C ARG A 46 7.90 -0.47 -14.50
N ILE A 47 9.05 -0.74 -15.11
CA ILE A 47 9.53 -2.12 -15.30
C ILE A 47 9.78 -2.79 -13.94
N ARG A 48 10.35 -2.04 -12.99
CA ARG A 48 10.60 -2.52 -11.63
C ARG A 48 9.32 -2.90 -10.88
N GLU A 49 8.19 -2.26 -11.18
CA GLU A 49 6.88 -2.64 -10.61
C GLU A 49 6.47 -4.09 -10.92
N PHE A 50 7.05 -4.70 -11.97
CA PHE A 50 6.82 -6.10 -12.31
C PHE A 50 7.68 -7.09 -11.52
N GLU A 51 8.68 -6.60 -10.77
CA GLU A 51 9.52 -7.45 -9.91
C GLU A 51 8.66 -8.10 -8.83
N THR A 52 8.74 -9.44 -8.75
CA THR A 52 7.98 -10.23 -7.78
C THR A 52 8.25 -9.78 -6.35
N GLN A 53 9.51 -9.46 -6.02
CA GLN A 53 9.88 -9.01 -4.68
C GLN A 53 9.16 -7.72 -4.29
N LEU A 54 9.12 -6.73 -5.19
CA LEU A 54 8.42 -5.47 -4.94
C LEU A 54 6.92 -5.69 -4.72
N LYS A 55 6.30 -6.59 -5.48
CA LYS A 55 4.89 -6.95 -5.30
C LYS A 55 4.63 -7.63 -3.96
N VAL A 56 5.51 -8.56 -3.56
CA VAL A 56 5.42 -9.26 -2.27
C VAL A 56 5.56 -8.26 -1.13
N ASP A 57 6.55 -7.36 -1.20
CA ASP A 57 6.78 -6.32 -0.20
C ASP A 57 5.56 -5.40 -0.11
N ALA A 58 5.04 -4.92 -1.25
CA ALA A 58 3.84 -4.07 -1.29
C ALA A 58 2.61 -4.75 -0.66
N ILE A 59 2.34 -6.02 -0.98
CA ILE A 59 1.22 -6.77 -0.41
C ILE A 59 1.41 -6.94 1.10
N SER A 60 2.61 -7.31 1.54
CA SER A 60 2.93 -7.52 2.96
C SER A 60 2.75 -6.23 3.76
N THR A 61 3.33 -5.12 3.29
CA THR A 61 3.25 -3.82 3.95
C THR A 61 1.82 -3.28 3.98
N ILE A 62 1.05 -3.40 2.89
CA ILE A 62 -0.36 -2.98 2.89
C ILE A 62 -1.18 -3.83 3.86
N THR A 63 -0.91 -5.13 3.96
CA THR A 63 -1.59 -6.02 4.91
C THR A 63 -1.31 -5.61 6.36
N GLU A 64 -0.07 -5.26 6.68
CA GLU A 64 0.31 -4.74 7.99
C GLU A 64 -0.33 -3.38 8.28
N ALA A 65 -0.40 -2.50 7.27
CA ALA A 65 -1.04 -1.20 7.38
C ALA A 65 -2.54 -1.33 7.71
N ILE A 66 -3.25 -2.22 7.01
CA ILE A 66 -4.66 -2.52 7.25
C ILE A 66 -4.87 -2.97 8.71
N LYS A 67 -4.05 -3.92 9.19
CA LYS A 67 -4.12 -4.42 10.57
C LYS A 67 -3.84 -3.34 11.60
N THR A 68 -2.86 -2.48 11.34
CA THR A 68 -2.46 -1.42 12.27
C THR A 68 -3.54 -0.35 12.40
N VAL A 69 -4.09 0.10 11.26
CA VAL A 69 -5.11 1.15 11.24
C VAL A 69 -6.46 0.63 11.75
N SER A 70 -6.82 -0.62 11.47
CA SER A 70 -8.06 -1.20 11.97
C SER A 70 -8.10 -1.35 13.49
N GLN A 71 -6.95 -1.55 14.13
CA GLN A 71 -6.82 -1.62 15.59
C GLN A 71 -6.90 -0.25 16.26
N ASN A 72 -6.50 0.82 15.58
CA ASN A 72 -6.44 2.18 16.14
C ASN A 72 -6.92 3.22 15.12
N PRO A 73 -8.22 3.24 14.77
CA PRO A 73 -8.76 4.26 13.89
C PRO A 73 -8.68 5.64 14.56
N ARG A 74 -8.38 6.68 13.77
CA ARG A 74 -8.21 8.07 14.25
C ARG A 74 -9.49 8.91 14.17
N HIS A 75 -10.59 8.34 13.69
CA HIS A 75 -11.86 9.02 13.48
C HIS A 75 -12.83 8.79 14.64
#